data_AF-A0A4U5LPV5-F1
#
_entry.id   AF-A0A4U5LPV5-F1
#
_cell.length_a   1.000
_cell.length_b   1.000
_cell.length_c   1.000
_cell.angle_alpha   90.00
_cell.angle_beta   90.00
_cell.angle_gamma   90.00
#
_symmetry.space_group_name_H-M   'P 1'
#
loop_
_entity.id
_entity.type
_entity.pdbx_description
1 polymer ?
#
loop_
_entity_poly.entity_id
_entity_poly.type
_entity_poly.pdbx_seq_one_letter_code
_entity_poly.pdbx_strand_id
1 'polypeptide(L)'
;MAFVIEFIVVLPYEIANWGVFYGLVVGSTGIWFFVNINYHLFACYLAGPGHPEKSMKPELCTNCQNHKPVCASHCSTCKKCILRMDHHCFFLNGCVGLKNHRHFILFLAFLAGGSFFGIVAGSSSVWNNLIWRTPEAHFCFIPDTFALLSILQPYMCLSPEFSLSTFFIILGLTLLVCGFAMGLIVFLWQAPLISFDTTHLNRMKQQTRPTLVMALSPINRDVVKRNWERFLGINKPGRSFLRHVLLPHHDPPMIGDMLHSE
;
A
#
# COMPACT_ATOMS: atom_id res chain seq x y z
N MET A 1 -12.31 3.21 6.09
CA MET A 1 -13.18 4.40 6.16
C MET A 1 -13.43 5.01 4.79
N ALA A 2 -12.41 5.45 4.04
CA ALA A 2 -12.58 5.98 2.67
C ALA A 2 -13.37 5.03 1.74
N PHE A 3 -12.97 3.76 1.65
CA PHE A 3 -13.70 2.75 0.87
C PHE A 3 -15.17 2.58 1.29
N VAL A 4 -15.49 2.70 2.58
CA VAL A 4 -16.88 2.58 3.04
C VAL A 4 -17.72 3.74 2.52
N ILE A 5 -17.16 4.97 2.52
CA ILE A 5 -17.79 6.16 1.95
C ILE A 5 -18.01 5.97 0.44
N GLU A 6 -16.99 5.49 -0.28
CA GLU A 6 -17.09 5.24 -1.73
C GLU A 6 -18.20 4.23 -2.07
N PHE A 7 -18.29 3.10 -1.36
CA PHE A 7 -19.27 2.06 -1.66
C PHE A 7 -20.70 2.43 -1.24
N ILE A 8 -20.88 3.19 -0.15
CA ILE A 8 -22.21 3.49 0.41
C ILE A 8 -22.78 4.79 -0.17
N VAL A 9 -21.93 5.78 -0.44
CA VAL A 9 -22.38 7.14 -0.81
C VAL A 9 -22.12 7.42 -2.29
N VAL A 10 -20.92 7.16 -2.80
CA VAL A 10 -20.50 7.55 -4.15
C VAL A 10 -21.01 6.56 -5.20
N LEU A 11 -20.82 5.26 -4.98
CA LEU A 11 -21.15 4.22 -5.97
C LEU A 11 -22.64 4.16 -6.35
N PRO A 12 -23.62 4.29 -5.43
CA PRO A 12 -25.04 4.34 -5.80
C PRO A 12 -25.37 5.53 -6.71
N TYR A 13 -24.75 6.68 -6.45
CA TYR A 13 -24.92 7.86 -7.31
C TYR A 13 -24.34 7.65 -8.70
N GLU A 14 -23.12 7.09 -8.80
CA GLU A 14 -22.52 6.79 -10.10
C GLU A 14 -23.35 5.75 -10.87
N ILE A 15 -23.96 4.76 -10.20
CA ILE A 15 -24.90 3.80 -10.82
C ILE A 15 -26.13 4.51 -11.38
N ALA A 16 -26.69 5.48 -10.66
CA ALA A 16 -27.86 6.22 -11.12
C ALA A 16 -27.57 7.04 -12.39
N ASN A 17 -26.34 7.55 -12.55
CA ASN A 17 -25.97 8.40 -13.69
C ASN A 17 -25.41 7.61 -14.88
N TRP A 18 -24.63 6.56 -14.63
CA TRP A 18 -23.89 5.81 -15.66
C TRP A 18 -24.43 4.39 -15.88
N GLY A 19 -25.41 3.97 -15.09
CA GLY A 19 -26.08 2.68 -15.19
C GLY A 19 -25.39 1.55 -14.43
N VAL A 20 -26.09 0.41 -14.36
CA VAL A 20 -25.70 -0.76 -13.55
C VAL A 20 -24.39 -1.39 -14.03
N PHE A 21 -24.13 -1.43 -15.35
CA PHE A 21 -22.90 -2.01 -15.88
C PHE A 21 -21.65 -1.27 -15.40
N TYR A 22 -21.67 0.07 -15.42
CA TYR A 22 -20.60 0.90 -14.86
C TYR A 22 -20.39 0.59 -13.38
N GLY A 23 -21.48 0.53 -12.60
CA GLY A 23 -21.43 0.16 -11.18
C GLY A 23 -20.82 -1.20 -10.90
N LEU A 24 -21.12 -2.21 -11.72
CA LEU A 24 -20.52 -3.55 -11.58
C LEU A 24 -19.02 -3.51 -11.84
N VAL A 25 -18.56 -2.79 -12.86
CA VAL A 25 -17.13 -2.64 -13.17
C VAL A 25 -16.41 -1.88 -12.05
N VAL A 26 -16.95 -0.75 -11.63
CA VAL A 26 -16.33 0.08 -10.58
C VAL A 26 -16.36 -0.65 -9.23
N GLY A 27 -17.49 -1.25 -8.88
CA GLY A 27 -17.67 -2.01 -7.65
C GLY A 27 -16.73 -3.21 -7.57
N SER A 28 -16.64 -4.03 -8.63
CA SER A 28 -15.73 -5.18 -8.66
C SER A 28 -14.26 -4.77 -8.59
N THR A 29 -13.88 -3.70 -9.29
CA THR A 29 -12.51 -3.14 -9.24
C THR A 29 -12.19 -2.58 -7.85
N GLY A 30 -13.13 -1.88 -7.23
CA GLY A 30 -13.01 -1.37 -5.87
C GLY A 30 -12.86 -2.48 -4.83
N ILE A 31 -13.63 -3.58 -4.97
CA ILE A 31 -13.51 -4.76 -4.11
C ILE A 31 -12.13 -5.40 -4.29
N TRP A 32 -11.63 -5.51 -5.52
CA TRP A 32 -10.30 -6.05 -5.79
C TRP A 32 -9.19 -5.23 -5.11
N PHE A 33 -9.24 -3.90 -5.18
CA PHE A 33 -8.30 -3.05 -4.43
C PHE A 33 -8.45 -3.24 -2.92
N PHE A 34 -9.68 -3.22 -2.40
CA PHE A 34 -9.94 -3.38 -0.97
C PHE A 34 -9.37 -4.71 -0.44
N VAL A 35 -9.62 -5.83 -1.14
CA VAL A 35 -9.10 -7.14 -0.75
C VAL A 35 -7.57 -7.15 -0.75
N ASN A 36 -6.91 -6.61 -1.80
CA ASN A 36 -5.45 -6.59 -1.88
C ASN A 36 -4.79 -5.68 -0.82
N ILE A 37 -5.36 -4.49 -0.56
CA ILE A 37 -4.88 -3.57 0.48
C ILE A 37 -4.91 -4.26 1.84
N ASN A 38 -6.05 -4.83 2.21
CA ASN A 38 -6.20 -5.48 3.51
C ASN A 38 -5.34 -6.74 3.62
N TYR A 39 -5.29 -7.56 2.55
CA TYR A 39 -4.46 -8.75 2.53
C TYR A 39 -2.99 -8.41 2.76
N HIS A 40 -2.44 -7.44 2.02
CA HIS A 40 -1.02 -7.09 2.15
C HIS A 40 -0.70 -6.39 3.46
N LEU A 41 -1.60 -5.56 3.98
CA LEU A 41 -1.44 -4.98 5.32
C LEU A 41 -1.37 -6.09 6.39
N PHE A 42 -2.32 -7.03 6.35
CA PHE A 42 -2.38 -8.12 7.31
C PHE A 42 -1.21 -9.08 7.18
N ALA A 43 -0.84 -9.47 5.95
CA ALA A 43 0.33 -10.28 5.68
C ALA A 43 1.63 -9.60 6.13
N CYS A 44 1.75 -8.28 5.96
CA CYS A 44 2.90 -7.52 6.45
C CYS A 44 3.01 -7.56 7.98
N TYR A 45 1.87 -7.41 8.67
CA TYR A 45 1.79 -7.48 10.13
C TYR A 45 2.13 -8.88 10.66
N LEU A 46 1.50 -9.92 10.09
CA LEU A 46 1.66 -11.30 10.55
C LEU A 46 3.04 -11.90 10.23
N ALA A 47 3.61 -11.62 9.05
CA ALA A 47 4.92 -12.14 8.70
C ALA A 47 6.03 -11.59 9.61
N GLY A 48 5.84 -10.36 10.08
CA GLY A 48 6.83 -9.62 10.86
C GLY A 48 8.11 -9.29 10.07
N PRO A 49 9.04 -8.54 10.67
CA PRO A 49 10.24 -8.06 10.00
C PRO A 49 11.27 -9.16 9.65
N GLY A 50 11.27 -10.27 10.39
CA GLY A 50 12.31 -11.28 10.35
C GLY A 50 13.47 -10.96 11.31
N HIS A 51 13.88 -11.97 12.08
CA HIS A 51 14.93 -11.87 13.10
C HIS A 51 16.06 -12.84 12.77
N PRO A 52 17.33 -12.48 13.07
CA PRO A 52 18.44 -13.38 12.87
C PRO A 52 18.37 -14.57 13.83
N GLU A 53 18.75 -15.75 13.34
CA GLU A 53 18.97 -16.91 14.18
C GLU A 53 20.29 -16.79 14.95
N LYS A 54 20.37 -17.42 16.13
CA LYS A 54 21.48 -17.26 17.08
C LYS A 54 22.86 -17.70 16.57
N SER A 55 22.95 -18.42 15.45
CA SER A 55 24.18 -19.06 14.96
C SER A 55 24.79 -18.44 13.71
N MET A 56 24.22 -17.37 13.13
CA MET A 56 24.82 -16.70 11.97
C MET A 56 25.89 -15.69 12.42
N LYS A 57 27.17 -15.92 12.12
CA LYS A 57 28.25 -14.91 12.25
C LYS A 57 28.47 -14.21 10.90
N PRO A 58 28.81 -12.89 10.81
CA PRO A 58 29.58 -12.09 11.78
C PRO A 58 29.04 -10.66 12.12
N GLU A 59 29.61 -10.10 13.19
CA GLU A 59 29.30 -8.86 13.95
C GLU A 59 28.48 -9.06 15.23
N LEU A 60 29.02 -8.59 16.35
CA LEU A 60 28.33 -8.54 17.64
C LEU A 60 27.46 -7.28 17.69
N CYS A 61 26.17 -7.44 17.98
CA CYS A 61 25.34 -6.30 18.36
C CYS A 61 25.59 -5.94 19.82
N THR A 62 26.12 -4.75 20.08
CA THR A 62 26.39 -4.24 21.44
C THR A 62 25.12 -4.13 22.29
N ASN A 63 23.98 -3.75 21.70
CA ASN A 63 22.71 -3.62 22.42
C ASN A 63 22.07 -4.98 22.75
N CYS A 64 22.16 -5.96 21.83
CA CYS A 64 21.54 -7.27 22.01
C CYS A 64 22.48 -8.32 22.62
N GLN A 65 23.79 -8.03 22.72
CA GLN A 65 24.83 -8.97 23.17
C GLN A 65 24.78 -10.32 22.43
N ASN A 66 24.44 -10.28 21.14
CA ASN A 66 24.28 -11.45 20.28
C ASN A 66 24.92 -11.20 18.92
N HIS A 67 25.41 -12.27 18.29
CA HIS A 67 25.87 -12.23 16.92
C HIS A 67 24.69 -12.01 15.99
N LYS A 68 24.90 -11.19 14.97
CA LYS A 68 23.94 -10.92 13.90
C LYS A 68 24.67 -11.07 12.56
N PRO A 69 23.97 -11.38 11.45
CA PRO A 69 24.56 -11.27 10.13
C PRO A 69 24.80 -9.80 9.74
N VAL A 70 25.71 -9.56 8.80
CA VAL A 70 26.09 -8.20 8.31
C VAL A 70 24.86 -7.40 7.87
N CYS A 71 23.92 -8.05 7.20
CA CYS A 71 22.70 -7.44 6.69
C CYS A 71 21.64 -7.14 7.77
N ALA A 72 21.87 -7.49 9.04
CA ALA A 72 20.97 -7.20 10.14
C ALA A 72 21.35 -5.90 10.88
N SER A 73 20.34 -5.16 11.32
CA SER A 73 20.51 -3.93 12.10
C SER A 73 19.63 -3.92 13.34
N HIS A 74 20.11 -3.26 14.41
CA HIS A 74 19.37 -3.14 15.66
C HIS A 74 18.36 -1.99 15.56
N CYS A 75 17.09 -2.28 15.82
CA CYS A 75 16.07 -1.25 16.00
C CYS A 75 16.01 -0.86 17.48
N SER A 76 16.32 0.40 17.79
CA SER A 76 16.26 0.94 19.16
C SER A 76 14.84 0.91 19.75
N THR A 77 13.82 1.16 18.93
CA THR A 77 12.40 1.13 19.35
C THR A 77 11.94 -0.29 19.69
N CYS A 78 12.20 -1.25 18.81
CA CYS A 78 11.81 -2.65 19.02
C CYS A 78 12.76 -3.42 19.95
N LYS A 79 13.94 -2.86 20.25
CA LYS A 79 15.04 -3.47 21.04
C LYS A 79 15.48 -4.84 20.52
N LYS A 80 15.44 -5.04 19.21
CA LYS A 80 15.75 -6.33 18.54
C LYS A 80 16.52 -6.08 17.24
N CYS A 81 17.34 -7.05 16.86
CA CYS A 81 17.98 -7.08 15.54
C CYS A 81 17.01 -7.58 14.48
N ILE A 82 16.94 -6.85 13.37
CA ILE A 82 16.04 -7.11 12.24
C ILE A 82 16.86 -7.44 11.00
N LEU A 83 16.52 -8.51 10.29
CA LEU A 83 17.16 -8.91 9.02
C LEU A 83 16.80 -7.94 7.89
N ARG A 84 17.81 -7.47 7.13
CA ARG A 84 17.68 -6.42 6.09
C ARG A 84 16.71 -5.33 6.51
N MET A 85 16.92 -4.80 7.72
CA MET A 85 16.08 -3.77 8.28
C MET A 85 16.06 -2.56 7.34
N ASP A 86 14.85 -2.14 6.97
CA ASP A 86 14.68 -0.90 6.22
C ASP A 86 14.39 0.26 7.19
N HIS A 87 13.26 0.21 7.89
CA HIS A 87 12.89 1.20 8.89
C HIS A 87 11.95 0.64 9.97
N HIS A 88 11.80 1.39 11.06
CA HIS A 88 10.70 1.19 12.01
C HIS A 88 9.51 2.03 11.52
N CYS A 89 8.41 1.37 11.17
CA CYS A 89 7.22 2.02 10.65
C CYS A 89 6.25 2.31 11.79
N PHE A 90 5.95 3.60 12.00
CA PHE A 90 4.98 4.03 13.00
C PHE A 90 3.58 3.45 12.72
N PHE A 91 3.14 3.44 11.45
CA PHE A 91 1.82 2.95 11.06
C PHE A 91 1.62 1.45 11.27
N LEU A 92 2.67 0.65 11.14
CA LEU A 92 2.63 -0.78 11.42
C LEU A 92 2.88 -1.11 12.90
N ASN A 93 3.28 -0.11 13.70
CA ASN A 93 3.81 -0.30 15.04
C ASN A 93 4.89 -1.42 15.08
N GLY A 94 5.78 -1.40 14.10
CA GLY A 94 6.69 -2.52 13.85
C GLY A 94 7.75 -2.21 12.80
N CYS A 95 8.77 -3.05 12.72
CA CYS A 95 9.81 -2.91 11.70
C CYS A 95 9.36 -3.48 10.35
N VAL A 96 9.83 -2.81 9.29
CA VAL A 96 9.87 -3.35 7.93
C VAL A 96 11.27 -3.93 7.71
N GLY A 97 11.33 -5.21 7.35
CA GLY A 97 12.55 -5.96 7.13
C GLY A 97 12.33 -7.08 6.13
N LEU A 98 13.32 -7.96 6.00
CA LEU A 98 13.38 -8.99 4.95
C LEU A 98 12.06 -9.77 4.75
N LYS A 99 11.38 -10.17 5.84
CA LYS A 99 10.20 -11.05 5.77
C LYS A 99 8.90 -10.34 5.35
N ASN A 100 8.76 -9.05 5.66
CA ASN A 100 7.51 -8.32 5.39
C ASN A 100 7.66 -7.18 4.38
N HIS A 101 8.88 -6.88 3.91
CA HIS A 101 9.14 -5.77 2.98
C HIS A 101 8.33 -5.89 1.67
N ARG A 102 8.24 -7.09 1.08
CA ARG A 102 7.42 -7.32 -0.12
C ARG A 102 5.95 -6.93 0.11
N HIS A 103 5.35 -7.39 1.21
CA HIS A 103 3.96 -7.08 1.52
C HIS A 103 3.76 -5.60 1.82
N PHE A 104 4.72 -4.93 2.46
CA PHE A 104 4.69 -3.50 2.68
C PHE A 104 4.65 -2.70 1.37
N ILE A 105 5.51 -3.04 0.41
CA ILE A 105 5.56 -2.36 -0.90
C ILE A 105 4.30 -2.61 -1.71
N LEU A 106 3.78 -3.85 -1.71
CA LEU A 106 2.51 -4.16 -2.38
C LEU A 106 1.34 -3.40 -1.73
N PHE A 107 1.28 -3.35 -0.39
CA PHE A 107 0.30 -2.54 0.32
C PHE A 107 0.33 -1.07 -0.13
N LEU A 108 1.51 -0.45 -0.22
CA LEU A 108 1.63 0.94 -0.68
C LEU A 108 1.19 1.12 -2.13
N ALA A 109 1.57 0.19 -3.02
CA ALA A 109 1.18 0.23 -4.43
C ALA A 109 -0.34 0.11 -4.62
N PHE A 110 -0.98 -0.83 -3.92
CA PHE A 110 -2.44 -0.98 -3.95
C PHE A 110 -3.17 0.16 -3.24
N LEU A 111 -2.61 0.71 -2.16
CA LEU A 111 -3.16 1.89 -1.50
C LEU A 111 -3.15 3.09 -2.44
N ALA A 112 -2.03 3.37 -3.09
CA ALA A 112 -1.92 4.46 -4.06
C ALA A 112 -2.85 4.22 -5.26
N GLY A 113 -2.80 3.03 -5.86
CA GLY A 113 -3.64 2.69 -7.01
C GLY A 113 -5.14 2.74 -6.69
N GLY A 114 -5.55 2.18 -5.54
CA GLY A 114 -6.94 2.18 -5.09
C GLY A 114 -7.44 3.57 -4.73
N SER A 115 -6.61 4.39 -4.08
CA SER A 115 -6.93 5.79 -3.81
C SER A 115 -7.09 6.62 -5.08
N PHE A 116 -6.18 6.46 -6.05
CA PHE A 116 -6.29 7.13 -7.34
C PHE A 116 -7.53 6.69 -8.10
N PHE A 117 -7.81 5.38 -8.13
CA PHE A 117 -9.01 4.82 -8.73
C PHE A 117 -10.29 5.42 -8.10
N GLY A 118 -10.37 5.50 -6.77
CA GLY A 118 -11.51 6.12 -6.08
C GLY A 118 -11.70 7.60 -6.44
N ILE A 119 -10.61 8.37 -6.50
CA ILE A 119 -10.67 9.78 -6.92
C ILE A 119 -11.24 9.94 -8.33
N VAL A 120 -10.80 9.09 -9.26
CA VAL A 120 -11.27 9.13 -10.66
C VAL A 120 -12.72 8.67 -10.76
N ALA A 121 -13.07 7.54 -10.13
CA ALA A 121 -14.40 6.97 -10.16
C ALA A 121 -15.45 7.87 -9.49
N GLY A 122 -15.09 8.56 -8.40
CA GLY A 122 -15.96 9.50 -7.69
C GLY A 122 -15.90 10.94 -8.20
N SER A 123 -15.13 11.22 -9.26
CA SER A 123 -14.93 12.59 -9.74
C SER A 123 -16.23 13.27 -10.19
N SER A 124 -17.16 12.50 -10.78
CA SER A 124 -18.45 13.01 -11.23
C SER A 124 -19.34 13.36 -10.03
N SER A 125 -19.37 12.50 -9.01
CA SER A 125 -20.04 12.76 -7.73
C SER A 125 -19.53 14.03 -7.05
N VAL A 126 -18.21 14.21 -6.99
CA VAL A 126 -17.57 15.40 -6.42
C VAL A 126 -17.96 16.65 -7.21
N TRP A 127 -17.87 16.59 -8.55
CA TRP A 127 -18.18 17.70 -9.44
C TRP A 127 -19.64 18.15 -9.30
N ASN A 128 -20.58 17.21 -9.27
CA ASN A 128 -22.00 17.52 -9.20
C ASN A 128 -22.43 18.08 -7.84
N ASN A 129 -21.88 17.57 -6.72
CA ASN A 129 -22.18 18.12 -5.39
C ASN A 129 -21.51 19.46 -5.12
N LEU A 130 -20.21 19.58 -5.42
CA LEU A 130 -19.42 20.74 -4.98
C LEU A 130 -19.52 21.92 -5.94
N ILE A 131 -19.64 21.65 -7.25
CA ILE A 131 -19.63 22.69 -8.29
C ILE A 131 -21.02 23.03 -8.77
N TRP A 132 -21.78 22.01 -9.23
CA TRP A 132 -23.11 22.24 -9.80
C TRP A 132 -24.21 22.39 -8.75
N ARG A 133 -23.95 22.04 -7.48
CA ARG A 133 -24.95 22.01 -6.39
C ARG A 133 -26.26 21.40 -6.87
N THR A 134 -26.17 20.27 -7.57
CA THR A 134 -27.36 19.57 -8.05
C THR A 134 -28.28 19.30 -6.85
N PRO A 135 -29.58 19.64 -6.91
CA PRO A 135 -30.47 19.51 -5.76
C PRO A 135 -30.37 18.11 -5.14
N GLU A 136 -30.43 18.04 -3.81
CA GLU A 136 -30.13 16.83 -2.99
C GLU A 136 -30.91 15.57 -3.37
N ALA A 137 -31.91 15.71 -4.25
CA ALA A 137 -32.78 14.65 -4.76
C ALA A 137 -32.03 13.46 -5.39
N HIS A 138 -30.84 13.63 -5.97
CA HIS A 138 -30.12 12.53 -6.63
C HIS A 138 -29.23 11.69 -5.70
N PHE A 139 -28.67 12.27 -4.63
CA PHE A 139 -27.90 11.51 -3.61
C PHE A 139 -28.80 10.87 -2.55
N CYS A 140 -30.02 11.38 -2.43
CA CYS A 140 -31.05 10.88 -1.53
C CYS A 140 -31.93 9.77 -2.15
N PHE A 141 -31.79 9.51 -3.45
CA PHE A 141 -32.60 8.52 -4.15
C PHE A 141 -31.78 7.24 -4.39
N ILE A 142 -32.01 6.22 -3.56
CA ILE A 142 -31.54 4.86 -3.82
C ILE A 142 -32.70 4.11 -4.50
N PRO A 143 -32.55 3.62 -5.74
CA PRO A 143 -33.61 2.87 -6.40
C PRO A 143 -34.04 1.65 -5.57
N ASP A 144 -35.34 1.35 -5.52
CA ASP A 144 -35.93 0.24 -4.73
C ASP A 144 -35.29 -1.13 -5.02
N THR A 145 -34.64 -1.27 -6.19
CA THR A 145 -33.84 -2.45 -6.57
C THR A 145 -32.65 -2.72 -5.64
N PHE A 146 -32.24 -1.74 -4.84
CA PHE A 146 -31.14 -1.83 -3.86
C PHE A 146 -31.67 -1.76 -2.41
N ALA A 147 -32.71 -2.54 -2.10
CA ALA A 147 -33.44 -2.54 -0.83
C ALA A 147 -32.57 -2.54 0.44
N LEU A 148 -31.41 -3.23 0.44
CA LEU A 148 -30.50 -3.26 1.58
C LEU A 148 -29.81 -1.91 1.85
N LEU A 149 -29.56 -1.12 0.81
CA LEU A 149 -28.95 0.21 0.92
C LEU A 149 -29.99 1.30 1.22
N SER A 150 -31.26 1.08 0.86
CA SER A 150 -32.38 2.01 1.15
C SER A 150 -32.60 2.29 2.64
N ILE A 151 -32.12 1.40 3.54
CA ILE A 151 -32.17 1.58 5.00
C ILE A 151 -31.32 2.79 5.45
N LEU A 152 -30.26 3.13 4.70
CA LEU A 152 -29.37 4.25 5.03
C LEU A 152 -29.89 5.60 4.50
N GLN A 153 -30.87 5.57 3.58
CA GLN A 153 -31.44 6.74 2.92
C GLN A 153 -31.90 7.86 3.88
N PRO A 154 -32.70 7.61 4.94
CA PRO A 154 -33.17 8.68 5.83
C PRO A 154 -32.04 9.35 6.63
N TYR A 155 -30.92 8.66 6.84
CA TYR A 155 -29.77 9.21 7.56
C TYR A 155 -28.90 10.09 6.67
N MET A 156 -28.77 9.75 5.38
CA MET A 156 -27.96 10.50 4.43
C MET A 156 -28.59 11.84 4.00
N CYS A 157 -29.91 11.99 4.19
CA CYS A 157 -30.69 13.16 3.73
C CYS A 157 -31.07 14.14 4.83
N LEU A 158 -30.46 14.05 6.02
CA LEU A 158 -30.68 15.00 7.10
C LEU A 158 -29.97 16.33 6.77
N SER A 159 -30.78 17.35 6.47
CA SER A 159 -30.50 18.80 6.33
C SER A 159 -30.15 19.36 4.93
N PRO A 160 -30.77 20.50 4.52
CA PRO A 160 -30.60 21.13 3.20
C PRO A 160 -29.53 22.24 3.12
N GLU A 161 -28.84 22.59 4.21
CA GLU A 161 -27.82 23.67 4.20
C GLU A 161 -26.38 23.12 4.12
N PHE A 162 -26.17 21.92 4.67
CA PHE A 162 -24.94 21.14 4.54
C PHE A 162 -25.32 19.67 4.69
N SER A 163 -25.75 19.05 3.60
CA SER A 163 -26.17 17.65 3.63
C SER A 163 -25.04 16.78 4.19
N LEU A 164 -25.38 15.88 5.11
CA LEU A 164 -24.44 14.93 5.71
C LEU A 164 -23.65 14.14 4.64
N SER A 165 -24.25 13.94 3.47
CA SER A 165 -23.59 13.39 2.28
C SER A 165 -22.42 14.24 1.78
N THR A 166 -22.55 15.57 1.73
CA THR A 166 -21.46 16.49 1.34
C THR A 166 -20.27 16.37 2.28
N PHE A 167 -20.52 16.30 3.60
CA PHE A 167 -19.47 16.05 4.59
C PHE A 167 -18.73 14.75 4.31
N PHE A 168 -19.46 13.65 4.12
CA PHE A 168 -18.86 12.34 3.86
C PHE A 168 -18.10 12.31 2.54
N ILE A 169 -18.58 12.96 1.48
CA ILE A 169 -17.87 13.07 0.20
C ILE A 169 -16.55 13.82 0.37
N ILE A 170 -16.54 14.97 1.06
CA ILE A 170 -15.32 15.75 1.32
C ILE A 170 -14.33 14.93 2.17
N LEU A 171 -14.83 14.26 3.20
CA LEU A 171 -14.02 13.40 4.06
C LEU A 171 -13.44 12.21 3.27
N GLY A 172 -14.26 11.55 2.45
CA GLY A 172 -13.85 10.47 1.55
C GLY A 172 -12.75 10.92 0.60
N LEU A 173 -12.96 12.04 -0.11
CA LEU A 173 -11.99 12.62 -1.02
C LEU A 173 -10.67 12.97 -0.31
N THR A 174 -10.76 13.58 0.88
CA THR A 174 -9.58 13.94 1.68
C THR A 174 -8.78 12.69 2.06
N LEU A 175 -9.46 11.64 2.55
CA LEU A 175 -8.81 10.39 2.90
C LEU A 175 -8.19 9.69 1.67
N LEU A 176 -8.84 9.75 0.50
CA LEU A 176 -8.30 9.20 -0.74
C LEU A 176 -7.05 9.97 -1.20
N VAL A 177 -7.09 11.31 -1.18
CA VAL A 177 -5.95 12.17 -1.53
C VAL A 177 -4.78 11.92 -0.58
N CYS A 178 -5.03 11.88 0.73
CA CYS A 178 -4.00 11.55 1.72
C CYS A 178 -3.44 10.14 1.51
N GLY A 179 -4.29 9.15 1.23
CA GLY A 179 -3.88 7.78 0.93
C GLY A 179 -3.03 7.67 -0.33
N PHE A 180 -3.41 8.37 -1.41
CA PHE A 180 -2.66 8.44 -2.65
C PHE A 180 -1.29 9.09 -2.44
N ALA A 181 -1.26 10.28 -1.82
CA ALA A 181 -0.04 11.01 -1.54
C ALA A 181 0.90 10.19 -0.65
N MET A 182 0.42 9.65 0.46
CA MET A 182 1.23 8.84 1.37
C MET A 182 1.74 7.56 0.69
N GLY A 183 0.87 6.82 0.01
CA GLY A 183 1.24 5.60 -0.70
C GLY A 183 2.29 5.86 -1.77
N LEU A 184 2.08 6.88 -2.60
CA LEU A 184 2.97 7.24 -3.70
C LEU A 184 4.31 7.78 -3.19
N ILE A 185 4.32 8.71 -2.24
CA ILE A 185 5.55 9.30 -1.70
C ILE A 185 6.44 8.21 -1.10
N VAL A 186 5.88 7.35 -0.26
CA VAL A 186 6.65 6.27 0.38
C VAL A 186 7.10 5.24 -0.66
N PHE A 187 6.24 4.88 -1.63
CA PHE A 187 6.63 3.96 -2.71
C PHE A 187 7.77 4.53 -3.56
N LEU A 188 7.70 5.80 -3.97
CA LEU A 188 8.74 6.46 -4.76
C LEU A 188 10.04 6.63 -3.96
N TRP A 189 9.96 6.78 -2.65
CA TRP A 189 11.14 6.78 -1.78
C TRP A 189 11.82 5.41 -1.72
N GLN A 190 11.03 4.33 -1.67
CA GLN A 190 11.52 2.95 -1.55
C GLN A 190 11.96 2.33 -2.87
N ALA A 191 11.32 2.71 -3.99
CA ALA A 191 11.56 2.11 -5.29
C ALA A 191 13.03 2.19 -5.76
N PRO A 192 13.78 3.30 -5.56
CA PRO A 192 15.21 3.34 -5.85
C PRO A 192 16.02 2.36 -4.99
N LEU A 193 15.69 2.21 -3.71
CA LEU A 193 16.41 1.30 -2.81
C LEU A 193 16.29 -0.14 -3.30
N ILE A 194 15.08 -0.56 -3.71
CA ILE A 194 14.81 -1.87 -4.32
C ILE A 194 15.54 -2.00 -5.67
N SER A 195 15.50 -0.94 -6.49
CA SER A 195 16.13 -0.93 -7.82
C SER A 195 17.65 -1.12 -7.76
N PHE A 196 18.29 -0.69 -6.66
CA PHE A 196 19.74 -0.86 -6.42
C PHE A 196 20.07 -1.99 -5.43
N ASP A 197 19.08 -2.82 -5.04
CA ASP A 197 19.19 -3.91 -4.03
C ASP A 197 19.83 -3.45 -2.70
N THR A 198 19.57 -2.20 -2.29
CA THR A 198 20.10 -1.61 -1.05
C THR A 198 18.99 -1.36 -0.03
N THR A 199 19.37 -1.13 1.23
CA THR A 199 18.44 -0.74 2.31
C THR A 199 18.69 0.71 2.70
N HIS A 200 17.68 1.38 3.29
CA HIS A 200 17.86 2.76 3.76
C HIS A 200 19.04 2.89 4.74
N LEU A 201 19.21 1.93 5.66
CA LEU A 201 20.33 1.92 6.61
C LEU A 201 21.69 1.74 5.92
N ASN A 202 21.79 0.87 4.92
CA ASN A 202 23.03 0.68 4.16
C ASN A 202 23.39 1.96 3.38
N ARG A 203 22.40 2.65 2.82
CA ARG A 203 22.61 3.94 2.14
C ARG A 203 23.14 5.01 3.09
N MET A 204 22.59 5.13 4.30
CA MET A 204 23.11 6.08 5.31
C MET A 204 24.53 5.72 5.78
N LYS A 205 24.85 4.43 5.94
CA LYS A 205 26.20 3.96 6.29
C LYS A 205 27.21 4.18 5.15
N GLN A 206 26.77 4.16 3.89
CA GLN A 206 27.63 4.44 2.74
C GLN A 206 27.87 5.94 2.57
N GLN A 207 26.92 6.82 2.93
CA GLN A 207 27.14 8.27 2.92
C GLN A 207 28.27 8.75 3.84
N THR A 208 28.61 7.99 4.89
CA THR A 208 29.74 8.30 5.77
C THR A 208 31.09 7.76 5.27
N ARG A 209 31.12 7.00 4.17
CA ARG A 209 32.35 6.60 3.46
C ARG A 209 32.43 7.35 2.13
N PRO A 210 33.42 8.26 1.93
CA PRO A 210 33.49 9.04 0.70
C PRO A 210 34.03 8.14 -0.42
N THR A 211 33.15 7.43 -1.11
CA THR A 211 33.48 6.85 -2.41
C THR A 211 32.51 7.38 -3.45
N LEU A 212 33.05 8.38 -4.15
CA LEU A 212 32.61 9.09 -5.36
C LEU A 212 32.16 8.19 -6.54
N VAL A 213 31.99 6.88 -6.35
CA VAL A 213 31.85 5.87 -7.42
C VAL A 213 30.39 5.45 -7.66
N MET A 214 29.46 5.71 -6.74
CA MET A 214 28.02 5.46 -6.99
C MET A 214 27.33 6.60 -7.77
N ALA A 215 28.04 7.69 -8.03
CA ALA A 215 27.58 8.74 -8.93
C ALA A 215 27.91 8.30 -10.36
N LEU A 216 26.86 8.01 -11.15
CA LEU A 216 26.87 7.95 -12.63
C LEU A 216 27.18 6.59 -13.29
N SER A 217 26.92 5.43 -12.68
CA SER A 217 26.70 4.24 -13.53
C SER A 217 25.38 4.41 -14.28
N PRO A 218 25.30 4.28 -15.62
CA PRO A 218 24.04 4.35 -16.36
C PRO A 218 23.03 3.36 -15.75
N ILE A 219 21.80 3.80 -15.49
CA ILE A 219 20.75 2.92 -14.98
C ILE A 219 20.51 1.83 -16.03
N ASN A 220 21.03 0.64 -15.76
CA ASN A 220 20.81 -0.53 -16.60
C ASN A 220 19.40 -1.07 -16.31
N ARG A 221 18.47 -0.89 -17.25
CA ARG A 221 17.07 -1.32 -17.11
C ARG A 221 16.94 -2.82 -16.84
N ASP A 222 17.83 -3.65 -17.38
CA ASP A 222 17.80 -5.10 -17.16
C ASP A 222 18.19 -5.46 -15.73
N VAL A 223 19.15 -4.74 -15.15
CA VAL A 223 19.53 -4.91 -13.73
C VAL A 223 18.35 -4.52 -12.83
N VAL A 224 17.73 -3.36 -13.09
CA VAL A 224 16.56 -2.90 -12.32
C VAL A 224 15.44 -3.93 -12.41
N LYS A 225 15.11 -4.40 -13.62
CA LYS A 225 14.07 -5.40 -13.83
C LYS A 225 14.35 -6.68 -13.04
N ARG A 226 15.58 -7.22 -13.10
CA ARG A 226 15.96 -8.43 -12.34
C ARG A 226 15.84 -8.22 -10.83
N ASN A 227 16.22 -7.06 -10.32
CA ASN A 227 16.11 -6.73 -8.89
C ASN A 227 14.64 -6.73 -8.44
N TRP A 228 13.74 -6.13 -9.22
CA TRP A 228 12.30 -6.16 -8.95
C TRP A 228 11.70 -7.56 -9.08
N GLU A 229 12.09 -8.34 -10.09
CA GLU A 229 11.63 -9.73 -10.25
C GLU A 229 12.04 -10.60 -9.06
N ARG A 230 13.27 -10.42 -8.56
CA ARG A 230 13.78 -11.10 -7.37
C ARG A 230 13.07 -10.64 -6.10
N PHE A 231 12.86 -9.33 -5.94
CA PHE A 231 12.15 -8.75 -4.80
C PHE A 231 10.69 -9.22 -4.71
N LEU A 232 9.97 -9.20 -5.83
CA LEU A 232 8.60 -9.69 -5.94
C LEU A 232 8.53 -11.22 -5.91
N GLY A 233 9.65 -11.91 -6.14
CA GLY A 233 9.77 -13.35 -6.13
C GLY A 233 9.15 -14.04 -7.34
N ILE A 234 9.05 -13.35 -8.48
CA ILE A 234 8.50 -13.87 -9.75
C ILE A 234 9.57 -14.42 -10.70
N ASN A 235 10.83 -14.44 -10.28
CA ASN A 235 11.95 -15.01 -11.03
C ASN A 235 12.01 -16.55 -10.99
N LYS A 236 11.05 -17.23 -10.34
CA LYS A 236 11.01 -18.69 -10.21
C LYS A 236 9.99 -19.35 -11.14
N PRO A 237 10.28 -20.55 -11.67
CA PRO A 237 9.30 -21.31 -12.44
C PRO A 237 8.04 -21.57 -11.62
N GLY A 238 6.87 -21.38 -12.24
CA GLY A 238 5.56 -21.51 -11.60
C GLY A 238 5.04 -20.24 -10.89
N ARG A 239 5.86 -19.19 -10.77
CA ARG A 239 5.42 -17.89 -10.22
C ARG A 239 5.15 -16.88 -11.32
N SER A 240 3.95 -16.30 -11.32
CA SER A 240 3.54 -15.26 -12.28
C SER A 240 3.13 -13.97 -11.57
N PHE A 241 3.30 -12.84 -12.27
CA PHE A 241 2.89 -11.52 -11.78
C PHE A 241 1.40 -11.48 -11.42
N LEU A 242 0.53 -12.03 -12.27
CA LEU A 242 -0.92 -12.06 -12.02
C LEU A 242 -1.25 -12.76 -10.69
N ARG A 243 -0.70 -13.95 -10.45
CA ARG A 243 -1.04 -14.75 -9.27
C ARG A 243 -0.34 -14.30 -7.99
N HIS A 244 0.88 -13.77 -8.10
CA HIS A 244 1.75 -13.49 -6.94
C HIS A 244 1.90 -12.00 -6.64
N VAL A 245 1.43 -11.12 -7.52
CA VAL A 245 1.50 -9.66 -7.32
C VAL A 245 0.10 -9.06 -7.33
N LEU A 246 -0.73 -9.40 -8.32
CA LEU A 246 -2.08 -8.83 -8.46
C LEU A 246 -3.16 -9.50 -7.60
N LEU A 247 -2.85 -10.65 -7.00
CA LEU A 247 -3.78 -11.42 -6.20
C LEU A 247 -3.14 -11.81 -4.85
N PRO A 248 -3.96 -11.96 -3.79
CA PRO A 248 -3.53 -12.51 -2.51
C PRO A 248 -2.80 -13.86 -2.66
N HIS A 249 -1.58 -13.95 -2.14
CA HIS A 249 -0.79 -15.19 -2.17
C HIS A 249 0.13 -15.33 -0.95
N HIS A 250 0.16 -16.52 -0.35
CA HIS A 250 0.85 -16.79 0.92
C HIS A 250 2.34 -17.10 0.78
N ASP A 251 2.82 -17.31 -0.44
CA ASP A 251 4.22 -17.64 -0.69
C ASP A 251 5.20 -16.65 -0.03
N PRO A 252 6.16 -17.14 0.75
CA PRO A 252 7.11 -16.29 1.45
C PRO A 252 8.03 -15.56 0.46
N PRO A 253 8.54 -14.37 0.84
CA PRO A 253 9.59 -13.71 0.08
C PRO A 253 10.85 -14.58 0.03
N MET A 254 11.67 -14.38 -1.00
CA MET A 254 12.89 -15.14 -1.24
C MET A 254 13.99 -14.74 -0.23
N ILE A 255 13.99 -15.34 0.95
CA ILE A 255 14.91 -15.03 2.05
C ILE A 255 16.35 -15.50 1.77
N GLY A 256 16.52 -16.70 1.20
CA GLY A 256 17.83 -17.36 1.08
C GLY A 256 18.84 -16.60 0.23
N ASP A 257 18.48 -16.24 -1.01
CA ASP A 257 19.40 -15.53 -1.90
C ASP A 257 19.74 -14.14 -1.36
N MET A 258 18.82 -13.49 -0.65
CA MET A 258 18.95 -12.12 -0.14
C MET A 258 19.84 -12.02 1.11
N LEU A 259 20.19 -13.13 1.75
CA LEU A 259 21.12 -13.18 2.89
C LEU A 259 22.58 -13.34 2.46
N HIS A 260 22.83 -13.81 1.23
CA HIS A 260 24.17 -14.10 0.69
C HIS A 260 24.66 -13.08 -0.35
N SER A 261 23.86 -12.06 -0.67
CA SER A 261 24.24 -11.00 -1.61
C SER A 261 24.85 -9.81 -0.86
N GLU A 262 26.03 -9.99 -0.27
CA GLU A 262 27.01 -8.94 0.08
C GLU A 262 28.43 -9.52 -0.04
#